data_AF-A0A7C3SPA3-F1
#
_entry.id   AF-A0A7C3SPA3-F1
#
_cell.length_a   1.000
_cell.length_b   1.000
_cell.length_c   1.000
_cell.angle_alpha   90.00
_cell.angle_beta   90.00
_cell.angle_gamma   90.00
#
_symmetry.space_group_name_H-M   'P 1'
#
loop_
_entity.id
_entity.type
_entity.pdbx_description
1 polymer ?
#
loop_
_entity_poly.entity_id
_entity_poly.type
_entity_poly.pdbx_seq_one_letter_code
_entity_poly.pdbx_strand_id
1 'polypeptide(L)'
;MNDDKEFKEFENLPEGWKWVRLGEVIEEVNEKVGKKNLEPVAVGVNGVKKRSEIYYKDLAEDYSKNKVFKTNNIAFGLGSNEMAIGVNIFKKD
;
A
#
# COMPACT_ATOMS: atom_id res chain seq x y z
N MET A 1 -25.01 -5.24 1.26
CA MET A 1 -26.06 -4.21 1.24
C MET A 1 -25.48 -3.05 0.46
N ASN A 2 -26.04 -2.77 -0.71
CA ASN A 2 -25.62 -1.69 -1.60
C ASN A 2 -26.10 -0.37 -1.01
N ASP A 3 -25.19 0.33 -0.32
CA ASP A 3 -25.31 1.78 -0.16
C ASP A 3 -24.64 2.42 -1.37
N ASP A 4 -25.26 2.28 -2.55
CA ASP A 4 -24.92 3.09 -3.71
C ASP A 4 -25.48 4.49 -3.47
N LYS A 5 -24.85 5.24 -2.54
CA LYS A 5 -25.05 6.68 -2.46
C LYS A 5 -24.75 7.24 -3.85
N GLU A 6 -25.69 7.98 -4.42
CA GLU A 6 -25.44 8.75 -5.64
C GLU A 6 -24.17 9.58 -5.44
N PHE A 7 -23.13 9.24 -6.18
CA PHE A 7 -21.85 9.92 -6.13
C PHE A 7 -22.01 11.28 -6.81
N LYS A 8 -21.89 12.36 -6.05
CA LYS A 8 -21.89 13.72 -6.58
C LYS A 8 -20.45 14.22 -6.71
N GLU A 9 -20.06 14.59 -7.93
CA GLU A 9 -18.80 15.29 -8.17
C GLU A 9 -18.80 16.64 -7.44
N PHE A 10 -17.65 17.05 -6.88
CA PHE A 10 -17.56 18.36 -6.25
C PHE A 10 -17.50 19.45 -7.32
N GLU A 11 -18.28 20.50 -7.12
CA GLU A 11 -18.34 21.68 -7.98
C GLU A 11 -17.15 22.63 -7.71
N ASN A 12 -16.83 23.52 -8.67
CA ASN A 12 -15.79 24.54 -8.57
C ASN A 12 -14.35 24.02 -8.41
N LEU A 13 -13.99 22.99 -9.18
CA LEU A 13 -12.59 22.57 -9.27
C LEU A 13 -11.70 23.69 -9.87
N PRO A 14 -10.41 23.78 -9.47
CA PRO A 14 -9.46 24.66 -10.12
C PRO A 14 -9.36 24.41 -11.63
N GLU A 15 -8.92 25.42 -12.38
CA GLU A 15 -8.72 25.29 -13.83
C GLU A 15 -7.76 24.12 -14.15
N GLY A 16 -8.17 23.26 -15.09
CA GLY A 16 -7.41 22.08 -15.50
C GLY A 16 -7.58 20.84 -14.62
N TRP A 17 -8.34 20.91 -13.52
CA TRP A 17 -8.61 19.75 -12.68
C TRP A 17 -9.86 19.01 -13.13
N LYS A 18 -9.89 17.69 -12.92
CA LYS A 18 -11.05 16.84 -13.16
C LYS A 18 -11.26 15.86 -12.02
N TRP A 19 -12.52 15.57 -11.72
CA TRP A 19 -12.86 14.40 -10.89
C TRP A 19 -12.56 13.12 -11.66
N VAL A 20 -11.92 12.17 -10.98
CA VAL A 20 -11.63 10.83 -11.49
C VAL A 20 -11.86 9.83 -10.39
N ARG A 21 -12.25 8.60 -10.74
CA ARG A 21 -12.23 7.50 -9.79
C ARG A 21 -10.79 7.16 -9.45
N LEU A 22 -10.53 6.76 -8.21
CA LEU A 22 -9.18 6.37 -7.78
C LEU A 22 -8.55 5.32 -8.71
N GLY A 23 -9.33 4.32 -9.13
CA GLY A 23 -8.89 3.26 -10.07
C GLY A 23 -8.53 3.74 -11.48
N GLU A 24 -8.80 5.00 -11.84
CA GLU A 24 -8.33 5.59 -13.10
C GLU A 24 -6.90 6.10 -13.02
N VAL A 25 -6.37 6.31 -11.80
CA VAL A 25 -5.05 6.91 -11.57
C VAL A 25 -4.11 6.02 -10.77
N ILE A 26 -4.55 4.82 -10.38
CA ILE A 26 -3.72 3.80 -9.73
C ILE A 26 -3.80 2.47 -10.46
N GLU A 27 -2.74 1.68 -10.36
CA GLU A 27 -2.71 0.30 -10.84
C GLU A 27 -2.45 -0.67 -9.68
N GLU A 28 -3.02 -1.87 -9.77
CA GLU A 28 -2.76 -2.90 -8.77
C GLU A 28 -1.39 -3.54 -8.99
N VAL A 29 -0.57 -3.57 -7.93
CA VAL A 29 0.67 -4.34 -7.92
C VAL A 29 0.37 -5.82 -7.71
N ASN A 30 0.69 -6.62 -8.72
CA ASN A 30 0.48 -8.08 -8.71
C ASN A 30 1.79 -8.88 -8.70
N GLU A 31 2.95 -8.21 -8.68
CA GLU A 31 4.25 -8.87 -8.62
C GLU A 31 4.40 -9.67 -7.31
N LYS A 32 4.84 -10.92 -7.45
CA LYS A 32 5.13 -11.83 -6.34
C LYS A 32 6.64 -12.01 -6.13
N VAL A 33 7.03 -12.32 -4.90
CA VAL A 33 8.44 -12.58 -4.54
C VAL A 33 9.00 -13.73 -5.38
N GLY A 34 8.25 -14.82 -5.54
CA GLY A 34 8.68 -16.02 -6.27
C GLY A 34 9.96 -16.60 -5.65
N LYS A 35 11.03 -16.69 -6.44
CA LYS A 35 12.34 -17.22 -6.01
C LYS A 35 13.31 -16.13 -5.53
N LYS A 36 12.87 -14.87 -5.45
CA LYS A 36 13.74 -13.75 -5.04
C LYS A 36 14.02 -13.83 -3.55
N ASN A 37 15.26 -13.56 -3.15
CA ASN A 37 15.65 -13.42 -1.75
C ASN A 37 15.45 -11.96 -1.32
N LEU A 38 14.23 -11.61 -0.90
CA LEU A 38 13.86 -10.27 -0.46
C LEU A 38 13.57 -10.26 1.04
N GLU A 39 13.94 -9.17 1.71
CA GLU A 39 13.67 -8.99 3.13
C GLU A 39 12.15 -8.83 3.39
N PRO A 40 11.55 -9.64 4.26
CA PRO A 40 10.11 -9.57 4.51
C PRO A 40 9.77 -8.32 5.32
N VAL A 41 8.72 -7.62 4.88
CA VAL A 41 8.14 -6.47 5.56
C VAL A 41 6.68 -6.74 5.92
N ALA A 42 6.19 -6.08 6.96
CA ALA A 42 4.78 -6.07 7.34
C ALA A 42 4.20 -4.67 7.14
N VAL A 43 2.97 -4.61 6.61
CA VAL A 43 2.18 -3.37 6.52
C VAL A 43 1.13 -3.39 7.62
N GLY A 44 1.14 -2.41 8.51
CA GLY A 44 0.20 -2.30 9.62
C GLY A 44 -0.05 -0.85 10.03
N VAL A 45 -0.64 -0.65 11.21
CA VAL A 45 -1.02 0.67 11.74
C VAL A 45 0.12 1.67 11.84
N ASN A 46 1.37 1.18 11.98
CA ASN A 46 2.57 2.02 12.07
C ASN A 46 3.32 2.09 10.72
N GLY A 47 2.62 1.86 9.60
CA GLY A 47 3.20 1.79 8.27
C GLY A 47 3.87 0.46 7.96
N VAL A 48 4.93 0.52 7.16
CA VAL A 48 5.71 -0.64 6.70
C VAL A 48 6.92 -0.79 7.59
N LYS A 49 7.13 -1.96 8.17
CA LYS A 49 8.29 -2.24 9.00
C LYS A 49 8.90 -3.56 8.62
N LYS A 50 10.20 -3.73 8.89
CA LYS A 50 10.83 -5.04 8.72
C LYS A 50 10.16 -6.03 9.66
N ARG A 51 9.94 -7.26 9.20
CA ARG A 51 9.31 -8.28 10.06
C ARG A 51 10.15 -8.58 11.29
N SER A 52 11.47 -8.56 11.16
CA SER A 52 12.44 -8.76 12.23
C SER A 52 12.37 -7.70 13.34
N GLU A 53 11.84 -6.51 13.05
CA GLU A 53 11.64 -5.44 14.05
C GLU A 53 10.35 -5.62 14.86
N ILE A 54 9.40 -6.41 14.33
CA ILE A 54 8.07 -6.59 14.92
C ILE A 54 7.97 -7.92 15.67
N TYR A 55 8.59 -8.97 15.14
CA TYR A 55 8.48 -10.32 15.68
C TYR A 55 9.85 -10.88 16.02
N TYR A 56 9.96 -11.46 17.21
CA TYR A 56 11.18 -12.15 17.65
C TYR A 56 11.40 -13.49 16.93
N LYS A 57 10.36 -14.05 16.31
CA LYS A 57 10.40 -15.35 15.62
C LYS A 57 9.81 -15.24 14.22
N ASP A 58 10.32 -16.07 13.32
CA ASP A 58 9.72 -16.24 12.02
C ASP A 58 8.36 -16.93 12.16
N LEU A 59 7.34 -16.30 11.57
CA LEU A 59 5.97 -16.83 11.55
C LEU A 59 5.65 -17.55 10.24
N ALA A 60 6.54 -17.49 9.25
CA ALA A 60 6.38 -18.14 7.96
C ALA A 60 7.75 -18.53 7.39
N GLU A 61 7.82 -19.70 6.77
CA GLU A 61 9.05 -20.24 6.15
C GLU A 61 9.11 -19.96 4.63
N ASP A 62 7.95 -19.78 3.99
CA ASP A 62 7.84 -19.47 2.56
C ASP A 62 7.19 -18.11 2.33
N TYR A 63 7.95 -17.19 1.72
CA TYR A 63 7.50 -15.85 1.35
C TYR A 63 7.27 -15.69 -0.16
N SER A 64 7.38 -16.75 -0.95
CA SER A 64 7.30 -16.71 -2.42
C SER A 64 5.98 -16.12 -2.95
N LYS A 65 4.89 -16.26 -2.19
CA LYS A 65 3.55 -15.76 -2.52
C LYS A 65 3.27 -14.32 -2.06
N ASN A 66 4.19 -13.71 -1.30
CA ASN A 66 4.04 -12.33 -0.87
C ASN A 66 4.11 -11.37 -2.06
N LYS A 67 3.39 -10.24 -1.97
CA LYS A 67 3.51 -9.16 -2.95
C LYS A 67 4.85 -8.46 -2.77
N VAL A 68 5.49 -8.10 -3.88
CA VAL A 68 6.67 -7.22 -3.87
C VAL A 68 6.18 -5.79 -3.70
N PHE A 69 6.72 -5.09 -2.70
CA PHE A 69 6.45 -3.68 -2.46
C PHE A 69 7.66 -2.84 -2.89
N LYS A 70 7.44 -1.82 -3.71
CA LYS A 70 8.47 -0.90 -4.21
C LYS A 70 8.25 0.51 -3.67
N THR A 71 9.29 1.33 -3.70
CA THR A 71 9.17 2.77 -3.42
C THR A 71 8.04 3.38 -4.26
N ASN A 72 7.28 4.30 -3.66
CA ASN A 72 6.08 4.95 -4.22
C ASN A 72 4.84 4.05 -4.39
N ASN A 73 4.89 2.77 -3.99
CA ASN A 73 3.65 2.00 -3.85
C ASN A 73 2.86 2.49 -2.63
N ILE A 74 1.54 2.36 -2.73
CA ILE A 74 0.60 2.60 -1.63
C ILE A 74 0.20 1.23 -1.08
N ALA A 75 0.19 1.08 0.25
CA ALA A 75 -0.25 -0.15 0.89
C ALA A 75 -1.19 0.13 2.06
N PHE A 76 -2.05 -0.84 2.35
CA PHE A 76 -3.02 -0.79 3.44
C PHE A 76 -2.93 -2.09 4.24
N GLY A 77 -2.67 -1.97 5.54
CA GLY A 77 -2.61 -3.10 6.46
C GLY A 77 -3.98 -3.45 7.04
N LEU A 78 -4.17 -4.71 7.44
CA LEU A 78 -5.35 -5.13 8.21
C LEU A 78 -5.42 -4.35 9.52
N GLY A 79 -6.59 -3.75 9.80
CA GLY A 79 -6.83 -2.95 11.01
C GLY A 79 -6.25 -1.53 10.96
N SER A 80 -5.71 -1.09 9.82
CA SER A 80 -5.34 0.31 9.64
C SER A 80 -6.59 1.14 9.32
N ASN A 81 -6.84 2.18 10.11
CA ASN A 81 -7.83 3.22 9.79
C ASN A 81 -7.26 4.29 8.84
N GLU A 82 -5.97 4.17 8.49
CA GLU A 82 -5.22 5.16 7.71
C GLU A 82 -4.47 4.48 6.55
N MET A 83 -4.18 5.26 5.50
CA MET A 83 -3.39 4.84 4.34
C MET A 83 -1.90 4.91 4.64
N ALA A 84 -1.16 3.81 4.51
CA ALA A 84 0.29 3.84 4.61
C ALA A 84 0.89 4.26 3.25
N ILE A 85 1.29 5.52 3.14
CA ILE A 85 1.95 6.08 1.96
C ILE A 85 3.44 6.22 2.24
N GLY A 86 4.29 5.68 1.34
CA GLY A 86 5.70 6.03 1.29
C GLY A 86 6.49 5.61 2.53
N VAL A 87 6.87 4.34 2.58
CA VAL A 87 7.85 3.89 3.57
C VAL A 87 9.18 3.71 2.88
N ASN A 88 10.23 4.22 3.52
CA ASN A 88 11.51 4.56 2.93
C ASN A 88 11.51 5.87 2.13
N ILE A 89 11.02 6.97 2.71
CA ILE A 89 11.51 8.30 2.32
C ILE A 89 12.98 8.34 2.78
N PHE A 90 13.89 7.88 1.93
CA PHE A 90 15.31 8.09 2.14
C PHE A 90 15.54 9.59 2.05
N LYS A 91 15.74 10.26 3.20
CA LYS A 91 16.48 11.51 3.17
C LYS A 91 17.89 11.13 2.74
N LYS A 92 18.23 11.47 1.51
CA LYS A 92 19.60 11.42 1.02
C LYS A 92 20.29 12.62 1.68
N ASP A 93 21.13 12.36 2.67
CA ASP A 93 22.08 13.35 3.18
C ASP A 93 23.07 13.75 2.07
#